data_AF-A0A9Q1QM85-F1
#
_entry.id   AF-A0A9Q1QM85-F1
#
_cell.length_a   1.000
_cell.length_b   1.000
_cell.length_c   1.000
_cell.angle_alpha   90.00
_cell.angle_beta   90.00
_cell.angle_gamma   90.00
#
_symmetry.space_group_name_H-M   'P 1'
#
loop_
_entity.id
_entity.type
_entity.pdbx_description
1 polymer ?
#
loop_
_entity_poly.entity_id
_entity_poly.type
_entity_poly.pdbx_seq_one_letter_code
_entity_poly.pdbx_strand_id
1 'polypeptide(L)'
;MFIVYYTRFGSIDHPPWHLQVILVSLTIGRYDFELIWLWFYVEFQMRDEVGVSHGVRQLCLRKSLLYGLMRCLSIPFKTLHFAGQTLGVTKLLCNISCISSTLQIELLKLNFEGMQPYRLADEDAQIIATEVPCLRDNYAYILHDENTGTVGVVDPSEAAPIIEALTKKNINLNYILNTHHHCDHTGGNIELKERYGAKVIGSGIDKERIPGIDIALKDGDRWMFAGHEVYILGTPGHTDGHICFYFPGSGAIFTGDTLFSLSCGKLFEGTPEEMAVSLKKIMSLPDETSIYCGHEYTSSNSKFALSVEPNNVALQSYASRVASLRNKGLPTTPSTLKLEKSCNPFLRVSSAEIRQSLNIPETADDAQALRLIRQAKDDF
;
A
#
# COMPACT_ATOMS: atom_id res chain seq x y z
N MET A 1 -17.40 19.80 -21.03
CA MET A 1 -18.84 19.49 -21.10
C MET A 1 -18.95 17.97 -21.15
N PHE A 2 -19.57 17.32 -20.17
CA PHE A 2 -19.69 15.87 -20.16
C PHE A 2 -20.94 15.47 -20.94
N ILE A 3 -20.79 14.69 -22.00
CA ILE A 3 -21.92 14.06 -22.69
C ILE A 3 -21.81 12.56 -22.43
N VAL A 4 -22.77 12.02 -21.69
CA VAL A 4 -22.88 10.58 -21.46
C VAL A 4 -23.98 10.03 -22.37
N TYR A 5 -23.63 9.08 -23.23
CA TYR A 5 -24.60 8.38 -24.07
C TYR A 5 -24.98 7.06 -23.40
N TYR A 6 -26.28 6.80 -23.30
CA TYR A 6 -26.83 5.52 -22.85
C TYR A 6 -27.47 4.80 -24.02
N THR A 7 -27.24 3.49 -24.16
CA THR A 7 -27.99 2.68 -25.12
C THR A 7 -28.37 1.37 -24.48
N ARG A 8 -29.68 1.08 -24.45
CA ARG A 8 -30.25 -0.15 -23.89
C ARG A 8 -30.57 -1.09 -25.05
N PHE A 9 -30.03 -2.30 -25.03
CA PHE A 9 -30.41 -3.34 -25.98
C PHE A 9 -31.07 -4.49 -25.22
N GLY A 10 -32.20 -4.94 -25.74
CA GLY A 10 -32.88 -6.16 -25.28
C GLY A 10 -33.51 -6.84 -26.48
N SER A 11 -33.41 -8.17 -26.56
CA SER A 11 -34.27 -8.98 -27.42
C SER A 11 -35.36 -9.63 -26.57
N ILE A 12 -36.50 -9.93 -27.18
CA ILE A 12 -37.70 -10.43 -26.49
C ILE A 12 -37.52 -11.86 -25.93
N ASP A 13 -36.44 -12.57 -26.30
CA ASP A 13 -36.26 -14.01 -26.02
C ASP A 13 -35.08 -14.37 -25.08
N HIS A 14 -34.34 -13.39 -24.56
CA HIS A 14 -33.24 -13.63 -23.60
C HIS A 14 -33.22 -12.56 -22.48
N PRO A 15 -32.74 -12.88 -21.26
CA PRO A 15 -32.62 -11.89 -20.20
C PRO A 15 -31.76 -10.70 -20.67
N PRO A 16 -32.14 -9.46 -20.33
CA PRO A 16 -31.46 -8.28 -20.84
C PRO A 16 -30.02 -8.23 -20.31
N TRP A 17 -29.05 -8.08 -21.21
CA TRP A 17 -27.67 -7.75 -20.87
C TRP A 17 -27.47 -6.23 -20.98
N HIS A 18 -26.63 -5.69 -20.10
CA HIS A 18 -26.26 -4.28 -20.10
C HIS A 18 -24.84 -4.13 -20.64
N LEU A 19 -24.69 -3.37 -21.73
CA LEU A 19 -23.39 -2.91 -22.20
C LEU A 19 -23.28 -1.42 -21.87
N GLN A 20 -22.37 -1.06 -20.96
CA GLN A 20 -22.01 0.33 -20.71
C GLN A 20 -20.75 0.66 -21.52
N VAL A 21 -20.82 1.73 -22.31
CA VAL A 21 -19.67 2.30 -23.00
C VAL A 21 -19.56 3.75 -22.54
N ILE A 22 -18.52 4.05 -21.77
CA ILE A 22 -18.26 5.41 -21.29
C ILE A 22 -17.19 6.01 -22.20
N LEU A 23 -17.54 7.08 -22.91
CA LEU A 23 -16.62 7.89 -23.70
C LEU A 23 -16.38 9.20 -22.94
N VAL A 24 -15.14 9.45 -22.53
CA VAL A 24 -14.75 10.70 -21.88
C VAL A 24 -13.93 11.52 -22.87
N SER A 25 -14.38 12.73 -23.18
CA SER A 25 -13.61 13.71 -23.95
C SER A 25 -13.18 14.85 -23.01
N LEU A 26 -11.89 15.16 -23.00
CA LEU A 26 -11.32 16.24 -22.20
C LEU A 26 -10.78 17.33 -23.15
N THR A 27 -11.37 18.52 -23.10
CA THR A 27 -10.91 19.67 -23.91
C THR A 27 -10.03 20.57 -23.05
N ILE A 28 -8.75 20.72 -23.42
CA ILE A 28 -7.84 21.69 -22.78
C ILE A 28 -7.37 22.69 -23.84
N GLY A 29 -7.91 23.92 -23.79
CA GLY A 29 -7.48 25.01 -24.68
C GLY A 29 -7.85 24.82 -26.16
N ARG A 30 -7.12 25.48 -27.06
CA ARG A 30 -7.38 25.53 -28.53
C ARG A 30 -6.85 24.31 -29.31
N TYR A 31 -6.43 23.24 -28.64
CA TYR A 31 -5.93 22.03 -29.28
C TYR A 31 -6.71 20.81 -28.76
N ASP A 32 -7.44 20.15 -29.66
CA ASP A 32 -8.18 18.93 -29.37
C ASP A 32 -7.21 17.74 -29.28
N PHE A 33 -7.15 17.09 -28.11
CA PHE A 33 -6.50 15.80 -27.93
C PHE A 33 -7.59 14.76 -27.63
N GLU A 34 -7.90 13.89 -28.61
CA GLU A 34 -8.74 12.72 -28.37
C GLU A 34 -7.86 11.56 -27.89
N LEU A 35 -7.84 11.33 -26.57
CA LEU A 35 -7.35 10.09 -25.98
C LEU A 35 -8.54 9.15 -25.78
N ILE A 36 -8.72 8.21 -26.70
CA ILE A 36 -9.77 7.18 -26.60
C ILE A 36 -9.23 6.05 -25.71
N TRP A 37 -9.69 6.01 -24.46
CA TRP A 37 -9.54 4.84 -23.61
C TRP A 37 -10.79 3.97 -23.77
N LEU A 38 -10.63 2.77 -24.33
CA LEU A 38 -11.70 1.78 -24.43
C LEU A 38 -11.57 0.81 -23.27
N TRP A 39 -12.46 0.93 -22.29
CA TRP A 39 -12.65 -0.08 -21.25
C TRP A 39 -13.84 -0.98 -21.64
N PHE A 40 -13.65 -2.29 -21.52
CA PHE A 40 -14.73 -3.27 -21.68
C PHE A 40 -15.02 -3.89 -20.32
N TYR A 41 -16.25 -3.71 -19.83
CA TYR A 41 -16.77 -4.40 -18.67
C TYR A 41 -17.94 -5.28 -19.12
N VAL A 42 -17.87 -6.59 -18.84
CA VAL A 42 -18.94 -7.54 -19.14
C VAL A 42 -19.29 -8.26 -17.86
N GLU A 43 -20.48 -8.01 -17.34
CA GLU A 43 -21.00 -8.66 -16.14
C GLU A 43 -21.92 -9.82 -16.54
N PHE A 44 -21.66 -11.03 -16.05
CA PHE A 44 -22.52 -12.20 -16.28
C PHE A 44 -23.29 -12.53 -15.01
N GLN A 45 -24.63 -12.51 -15.08
CA GLN A 45 -25.48 -13.01 -14.01
C GLN A 45 -25.84 -14.47 -14.33
N MET A 46 -25.18 -15.43 -13.67
CA MET A 46 -25.53 -16.85 -13.81
C MET A 46 -26.59 -17.24 -12.79
N ARG A 47 -27.73 -17.75 -13.26
CA ARG A 47 -28.64 -18.59 -12.48
C ARG A 47 -28.44 -20.04 -12.91
N ASP A 48 -28.13 -20.87 -11.92
CA ASP A 48 -28.38 -22.29 -11.75
C ASP A 48 -28.40 -23.25 -12.98
N GLU A 49 -27.62 -24.32 -12.80
CA GLU A 49 -27.67 -25.65 -13.43
C GLU A 49 -26.81 -25.98 -14.68
N VAL A 50 -25.99 -27.00 -14.44
CA VAL A 50 -25.13 -27.89 -15.24
C VAL A 50 -25.52 -28.11 -16.71
N GLY A 51 -24.53 -28.04 -17.60
CA GLY A 51 -24.58 -28.70 -18.92
C GLY A 51 -23.39 -28.40 -19.83
N VAL A 52 -22.59 -29.43 -20.17
CA VAL A 52 -21.52 -29.37 -21.17
C VAL A 52 -22.09 -29.57 -22.58
N SER A 53 -21.80 -28.68 -23.54
CA SER A 53 -21.66 -29.08 -24.96
C SER A 53 -20.87 -28.06 -25.80
N HIS A 54 -20.08 -28.58 -26.73
CA HIS A 54 -19.31 -27.84 -27.74
C HIS A 54 -20.23 -27.42 -28.91
N GLY A 55 -20.12 -26.18 -29.40
CA GLY A 55 -20.79 -25.77 -30.64
C GLY A 55 -20.47 -24.34 -31.09
N VAL A 56 -19.82 -24.23 -32.26
CA VAL A 56 -19.50 -22.97 -32.96
C VAL A 56 -20.78 -22.28 -33.46
N ARG A 57 -20.89 -20.95 -33.30
CA ARG A 57 -21.77 -20.10 -34.13
C ARG A 57 -21.08 -18.80 -34.53
N GLN A 58 -20.90 -18.60 -35.85
CA GLN A 58 -20.52 -17.35 -36.50
C GLN A 58 -21.62 -16.29 -36.31
N LEU A 59 -21.25 -15.10 -35.86
CA LEU A 59 -22.12 -13.91 -35.91
C LEU A 59 -21.80 -13.08 -37.17
N CYS A 60 -22.71 -13.12 -38.14
CA CYS A 60 -22.71 -12.21 -39.30
C CYS A 60 -23.31 -10.86 -38.90
N LEU A 61 -22.50 -9.80 -38.84
CA LEU A 61 -22.97 -8.42 -38.67
C LEU A 61 -23.40 -7.82 -40.03
N ARG A 62 -24.60 -7.21 -40.08
CA ARG A 62 -25.16 -6.61 -41.31
C ARG A 62 -24.53 -5.25 -41.65
N LYS A 63 -24.42 -4.99 -42.96
CA LYS A 63 -23.72 -3.91 -43.68
C LYS A 63 -24.04 -2.44 -43.32
N SER A 64 -24.97 -2.14 -42.42
CA SER A 64 -25.34 -0.75 -42.10
C SER A 64 -24.56 -0.10 -40.96
N LEU A 65 -23.78 -0.85 -40.17
CA LEU A 65 -22.94 -0.29 -39.11
C LEU A 65 -21.57 0.25 -39.60
N LEU A 66 -21.11 -0.16 -40.79
CA LEU A 66 -19.76 0.19 -41.28
C LEU A 66 -19.65 1.61 -41.84
N TYR A 67 -20.76 2.22 -42.29
CA TYR A 67 -20.72 3.56 -42.91
C TYR A 67 -20.65 4.71 -41.90
N GLY A 68 -21.07 4.50 -40.65
CA GLY A 68 -20.97 5.51 -39.59
C GLY A 68 -19.56 5.62 -38.97
N LEU A 69 -18.83 4.50 -38.90
CA LEU A 69 -17.50 4.45 -38.28
C LEU A 69 -16.37 4.95 -39.19
N MET A 70 -16.55 4.89 -40.52
CA MET A 70 -15.49 5.27 -41.48
C MET A 70 -15.30 6.78 -41.66
N ARG A 71 -16.16 7.64 -41.07
CA ARG A 71 -15.96 9.11 -41.14
C ARG A 71 -15.04 9.64 -40.04
N CYS A 72 -14.84 8.91 -38.95
CA CYS A 72 -13.97 9.35 -37.83
C CYS A 72 -12.49 8.93 -37.95
N LEU A 73 -12.11 8.17 -38.98
CA LEU A 73 -10.72 7.69 -39.16
C LEU A 73 -10.02 8.28 -40.39
N SER A 74 -10.52 9.38 -40.94
CA SER A 74 -9.94 10.04 -42.11
C SER A 74 -9.10 11.28 -41.75
N ILE A 75 -8.03 11.06 -40.96
CA ILE A 75 -6.83 11.93 -40.92
C ILE A 75 -5.61 10.99 -40.97
N PRO A 76 -4.59 11.21 -41.82
CA PRO A 76 -3.84 10.11 -42.44
C PRO A 76 -2.77 9.46 -41.55
N PHE A 77 -2.87 8.13 -41.41
CA PHE A 77 -1.88 7.20 -40.87
C PHE A 77 -0.59 7.12 -41.72
N LYS A 78 0.23 8.18 -41.72
CA LYS A 78 1.61 8.13 -42.26
C LYS A 78 2.71 8.18 -41.18
N THR A 79 2.36 8.31 -39.91
CA THR A 79 3.36 8.51 -38.84
C THR A 79 3.61 7.31 -37.93
N LEU A 80 2.96 6.16 -38.17
CA LEU A 80 3.16 4.96 -37.34
C LEU A 80 4.11 3.90 -37.92
N HIS A 81 4.64 4.11 -39.14
CA HIS A 81 5.62 3.17 -39.69
C HIS A 81 7.04 3.37 -39.12
N PHE A 82 7.37 4.59 -38.64
CA PHE A 82 8.73 4.90 -38.14
C PHE A 82 8.91 4.73 -36.62
N ALA A 83 7.83 4.62 -35.83
CA ALA A 83 7.93 4.47 -34.38
C ALA A 83 8.20 3.02 -33.92
N GLY A 84 8.02 2.03 -34.80
CA GLY A 84 8.10 0.61 -34.45
C GLY A 84 9.53 0.03 -34.37
N GLN A 85 10.56 0.71 -34.87
CA GLN A 85 11.93 0.18 -34.87
C GLN A 85 12.76 0.60 -33.65
N THR A 86 12.31 1.56 -32.82
CA THR A 86 13.10 2.10 -31.71
C THR A 86 12.80 1.43 -30.35
N LEU A 87 11.73 0.63 -30.23
CA LEU A 87 11.25 0.13 -28.93
C LEU A 87 11.35 -1.39 -28.72
N GLY A 88 11.94 -2.15 -29.64
CA GLY A 88 12.32 -3.55 -29.37
C GLY A 88 11.19 -4.51 -28.96
N VAL A 89 9.92 -4.20 -29.26
CA VAL A 89 8.76 -5.07 -28.99
C VAL A 89 8.37 -5.83 -30.26
N THR A 90 9.19 -6.79 -30.69
CA THR A 90 8.88 -7.67 -31.84
C THR A 90 8.47 -9.07 -31.40
N LYS A 91 7.37 -9.22 -30.65
CA LYS A 91 6.80 -10.56 -30.46
C LYS A 91 5.29 -10.69 -30.27
N LEU A 92 4.50 -9.64 -30.46
CA LEU A 92 3.05 -9.71 -30.30
C LEU A 92 2.35 -8.76 -31.26
N LEU A 93 2.29 -9.09 -32.54
CA LEU A 93 1.34 -8.42 -33.45
C LEU A 93 0.75 -9.40 -34.47
N CYS A 94 -0.56 -9.30 -34.60
CA CYS A 94 -1.43 -9.98 -35.55
C CYS A 94 -0.89 -9.92 -36.98
N ASN A 95 -1.01 -11.03 -37.71
CA ASN A 95 -0.72 -11.05 -39.13
C ASN A 95 -1.92 -10.48 -39.89
N ILE A 96 -1.75 -9.32 -40.54
CA ILE A 96 -2.80 -8.69 -41.34
C ILE A 96 -2.42 -8.84 -42.81
N SER A 97 -3.05 -9.77 -43.52
CA SER A 97 -2.94 -9.88 -44.98
C SER A 97 -4.18 -9.32 -45.65
N CYS A 98 -4.01 -8.27 -46.47
CA CYS A 98 -5.08 -7.66 -47.23
C CYS A 98 -5.24 -8.39 -48.57
N ILE A 99 -6.29 -9.20 -48.71
CA ILE A 99 -6.73 -9.74 -50.00
C ILE A 99 -8.16 -9.24 -50.23
N SER A 100 -8.45 -8.82 -51.46
CA SER A 100 -9.52 -7.89 -51.83
C SER A 100 -10.88 -8.09 -51.16
N SER A 101 -11.47 -6.96 -50.73
CA SER A 101 -12.87 -6.74 -50.33
C SER A 101 -13.41 -7.42 -49.07
N THR A 102 -12.58 -8.10 -48.29
CA THR A 102 -12.99 -8.63 -46.97
C THR A 102 -11.82 -8.58 -46.00
N LEU A 103 -11.92 -7.77 -44.94
CA LEU A 103 -10.97 -7.79 -43.84
C LEU A 103 -11.25 -9.03 -42.98
N GLN A 104 -10.42 -10.07 -43.09
CA GLN A 104 -10.42 -11.17 -42.14
C GLN A 104 -9.47 -10.82 -40.99
N ILE A 105 -10.00 -10.79 -39.76
CA ILE A 105 -9.20 -10.73 -38.54
C ILE A 105 -9.25 -12.12 -37.93
N GLU A 106 -8.14 -12.84 -38.00
CA GLU A 106 -7.98 -14.14 -37.34
C GLU A 106 -7.46 -13.90 -35.92
N LEU A 107 -8.33 -14.06 -34.92
CA LEU A 107 -7.93 -14.08 -33.51
C LEU A 107 -7.35 -15.46 -33.20
N LEU A 108 -6.02 -15.54 -33.13
CA LEU A 108 -5.32 -16.74 -32.66
C LEU A 108 -5.78 -17.08 -31.24
N LYS A 109 -6.35 -18.28 -31.08
CA LYS A 109 -6.77 -18.83 -29.80
C LYS A 109 -5.53 -19.06 -28.95
N LEU A 110 -5.28 -18.21 -27.96
CA LEU A 110 -4.30 -18.47 -26.92
C LEU A 110 -4.87 -19.57 -26.01
N ASN A 111 -4.23 -20.74 -26.01
CA ASN A 111 -4.54 -21.80 -25.05
C ASN A 111 -4.07 -21.35 -23.66
N PHE A 112 -5.00 -20.89 -22.82
CA PHE A 112 -4.76 -20.58 -21.41
C PHE A 112 -5.04 -21.80 -20.52
N GLU A 113 -4.35 -22.92 -20.76
CA GLU A 113 -4.29 -23.98 -19.75
C GLU A 113 -3.12 -23.67 -18.82
N GLY A 114 -3.43 -23.21 -17.60
CA GLY A 114 -2.45 -23.05 -16.51
C GLY A 114 -2.14 -21.63 -16.03
N MET A 115 -2.72 -20.58 -16.63
CA MET A 115 -2.62 -19.21 -16.07
C MET A 115 -3.80 -18.93 -15.13
N GLN A 116 -3.52 -18.80 -13.83
CA GLN A 116 -4.46 -18.19 -12.88
C GLN A 116 -4.74 -16.75 -13.34
N PRO A 117 -6.00 -16.28 -13.34
CA PRO A 117 -6.31 -14.92 -13.75
C PRO A 117 -5.62 -13.94 -12.80
N TYR A 118 -4.77 -13.07 -13.35
CA TYR A 118 -4.30 -11.87 -12.64
C TYR A 118 -5.54 -10.98 -12.46
N ARG A 119 -6.20 -11.06 -11.30
CA ARG A 119 -7.15 -10.01 -10.90
C ARG A 119 -6.29 -8.79 -10.57
N LEU A 120 -6.50 -7.70 -11.31
CA LEU A 120 -6.20 -6.39 -10.77
C LEU A 120 -7.00 -6.29 -9.46
N ALA A 121 -6.31 -6.01 -8.36
CA ALA A 121 -6.97 -5.75 -7.10
C ALA A 121 -8.01 -4.66 -7.33
N ASP A 122 -9.21 -4.83 -6.76
CA ASP A 122 -10.23 -3.77 -6.75
C ASP A 122 -9.58 -2.50 -6.20
N GLU A 123 -9.78 -1.35 -6.84
CA GLU A 123 -9.17 -0.08 -6.38
C GLU A 123 -9.62 0.30 -4.95
N ASP A 124 -10.69 -0.34 -4.45
CA ASP A 124 -11.23 -0.19 -3.09
C ASP A 124 -10.83 -1.31 -2.11
N ALA A 125 -10.04 -2.30 -2.54
CA ALA A 125 -9.61 -3.39 -1.67
C ALA A 125 -8.62 -2.86 -0.61
N GLN A 126 -9.02 -2.86 0.66
CA GLN A 126 -8.17 -2.44 1.77
C GLN A 126 -7.61 -3.65 2.52
N ILE A 127 -6.34 -3.57 2.92
CA ILE A 127 -5.76 -4.54 3.84
C ILE A 127 -6.29 -4.24 5.24
N ILE A 128 -6.92 -5.24 5.86
CA ILE A 128 -7.33 -5.13 7.26
C ILE A 128 -6.13 -5.45 8.13
N ALA A 129 -5.62 -4.46 8.85
CA ALA A 129 -4.61 -4.63 9.89
C ALA A 129 -5.28 -4.88 11.25
N THR A 130 -4.98 -6.03 11.87
CA THR A 130 -5.44 -6.38 13.21
C THR A 130 -4.26 -6.36 14.17
N GLU A 131 -4.34 -5.58 15.25
CA GLU A 131 -3.33 -5.60 16.30
C GLU A 131 -3.36 -6.89 17.11
N VAL A 132 -2.18 -7.45 17.37
CA VAL A 132 -1.96 -8.57 18.28
C VAL A 132 -0.97 -8.12 19.36
N PRO A 133 -1.44 -7.93 20.61
CA PRO A 133 -0.56 -7.63 21.73
C PRO A 133 0.41 -8.80 21.96
N CYS A 134 1.70 -8.48 22.07
CA CYS A 134 2.76 -9.42 22.37
C CYS A 134 3.61 -8.91 23.53
N LEU A 135 4.27 -9.83 24.23
CA LEU A 135 5.17 -9.52 25.35
C LEU A 135 4.49 -8.59 26.38
N ARG A 136 5.10 -7.43 26.66
CA ARG A 136 4.56 -6.45 27.61
C ARG A 136 3.82 -5.31 26.92
N ASP A 137 4.40 -4.78 25.87
CA ASP A 137 3.93 -3.56 25.20
C ASP A 137 4.18 -3.57 23.69
N ASN A 138 4.58 -4.69 23.09
CA ASN A 138 4.75 -4.83 21.65
C ASN A 138 3.40 -5.06 20.96
N TYR A 139 3.28 -4.55 19.74
CA TYR A 139 2.22 -4.93 18.81
C TYR A 139 2.81 -5.58 17.56
N ALA A 140 2.35 -6.80 17.29
CA ALA A 140 2.41 -7.37 15.96
C ALA A 140 1.12 -7.00 15.20
N TYR A 141 1.18 -6.98 13.87
CA TYR A 141 0.03 -6.64 13.03
C TYR A 141 -0.26 -7.74 12.03
N ILE A 142 -1.42 -8.41 12.17
CA ILE A 142 -1.89 -9.36 11.16
C ILE A 142 -2.55 -8.57 10.03
N LEU A 143 -2.02 -8.72 8.83
CA LEU A 143 -2.53 -8.14 7.59
C LEU A 143 -3.35 -9.20 6.88
N HIS A 144 -4.61 -8.91 6.57
CA HIS A 144 -5.48 -9.82 5.84
C HIS A 144 -6.06 -9.15 4.60
N ASP A 145 -5.77 -9.72 3.43
CA ASP A 145 -6.48 -9.41 2.19
C ASP A 145 -7.63 -10.39 2.01
N GLU A 146 -8.87 -9.93 2.25
CA GLU A 146 -10.05 -10.80 2.21
C GLU A 146 -10.38 -11.32 0.79
N ASN A 147 -9.90 -10.62 -0.24
CA ASN A 147 -10.16 -10.98 -1.64
C ASN A 147 -9.38 -12.22 -2.07
N THR A 148 -8.12 -12.34 -1.66
CA THR A 148 -7.26 -13.49 -1.98
C THR A 148 -7.12 -14.47 -0.83
N GLY A 149 -7.47 -14.07 0.39
CA GLY A 149 -7.18 -14.81 1.63
C GLY A 149 -5.71 -14.76 2.03
N THR A 150 -4.90 -13.90 1.42
CA THR A 150 -3.48 -13.76 1.76
C THR A 150 -3.32 -13.11 3.13
N VAL A 151 -2.48 -13.69 3.98
CA VAL A 151 -2.19 -13.19 5.33
C VAL A 151 -0.71 -12.88 5.49
N GLY A 152 -0.42 -11.70 6.02
CA GLY A 152 0.89 -11.30 6.51
C GLY A 152 0.87 -11.06 8.01
N VAL A 153 2.04 -11.12 8.65
CA VAL A 153 2.21 -10.58 10.01
C VAL A 153 3.42 -9.66 10.03
N VAL A 154 3.25 -8.46 10.56
CA VAL A 154 4.34 -7.52 10.82
C VAL A 154 4.86 -7.71 12.24
N ASP A 155 6.17 -7.81 12.37
CA ASP A 155 6.93 -7.88 13.64
C ASP A 155 6.38 -8.89 14.67
N PRO A 156 6.29 -10.19 14.36
CA PRO A 156 5.85 -11.18 15.33
C PRO A 156 6.90 -11.39 16.44
N SER A 157 6.73 -10.69 17.56
CA SER A 157 7.60 -10.79 18.75
C SER A 157 7.71 -12.23 19.27
N GLU A 158 6.58 -12.93 19.29
CA GLU A 158 6.44 -14.31 19.75
C GLU A 158 5.41 -15.03 18.86
N ALA A 159 5.62 -16.32 18.60
CA ALA A 159 4.77 -17.07 17.68
C ALA A 159 3.38 -17.37 18.27
N ALA A 160 3.30 -17.63 19.58
CA ALA A 160 2.08 -18.14 20.21
C ALA A 160 0.84 -17.23 20.05
N PRO A 161 0.90 -15.91 20.32
CA PRO A 161 -0.25 -15.02 20.11
C PRO A 161 -0.71 -14.96 18.64
N ILE A 162 0.25 -15.02 17.71
CA ILE A 162 -0.05 -15.01 16.27
C ILE A 162 -0.74 -16.31 15.87
N ILE A 163 -0.22 -17.46 16.31
CA ILE A 163 -0.81 -18.78 16.07
C ILE A 163 -2.24 -18.83 16.62
N GLU A 164 -2.47 -18.30 17.83
CA GLU A 164 -3.81 -18.24 18.43
C GLU A 164 -4.78 -17.40 17.58
N ALA A 165 -4.35 -16.21 17.15
CA ALA A 165 -5.16 -15.31 16.33
C ALA A 165 -5.51 -15.92 14.95
N LEU A 166 -4.53 -16.56 14.29
CA LEU A 166 -4.72 -17.24 13.01
C LEU A 166 -5.66 -18.45 13.16
N THR A 167 -5.48 -19.25 14.22
CA THR A 167 -6.30 -20.43 14.50
C THR A 167 -7.75 -20.05 14.78
N LYS A 168 -8.01 -18.99 15.55
CA LYS A 168 -9.37 -18.49 15.83
C LYS A 168 -10.12 -18.08 14.55
N LYS A 169 -9.42 -17.54 13.57
CA LYS A 169 -9.98 -17.12 12.28
C LYS A 169 -9.94 -18.22 11.21
N ASN A 170 -9.31 -19.36 11.50
CA ASN A 170 -9.08 -20.46 10.56
C ASN A 170 -8.40 -19.99 9.24
N ILE A 171 -7.38 -19.14 9.37
CA ILE A 171 -6.60 -18.59 8.25
C ILE A 171 -5.14 -19.05 8.34
N ASN A 172 -4.48 -19.15 7.19
CA ASN A 172 -3.08 -19.57 7.08
C ASN A 172 -2.16 -18.36 6.88
N LEU A 173 -0.90 -18.44 7.34
CA LEU A 173 0.08 -17.36 7.20
C LEU A 173 0.93 -17.51 5.92
N ASN A 174 1.02 -16.44 5.11
CA ASN A 174 1.84 -16.42 3.90
C ASN A 174 3.15 -15.68 4.08
N TYR A 175 3.12 -14.54 4.78
CA TYR A 175 4.26 -13.63 4.89
C TYR A 175 4.53 -13.20 6.33
N ILE A 176 5.81 -13.04 6.66
CA ILE A 176 6.28 -12.40 7.88
C ILE A 176 7.09 -11.19 7.45
N LEU A 177 6.77 -10.00 7.94
CA LEU A 177 7.43 -8.75 7.58
C LEU A 177 8.12 -8.22 8.84
N ASN A 178 9.44 -8.08 8.81
CA ASN A 178 10.19 -7.51 9.93
C ASN A 178 10.71 -6.11 9.58
N THR A 179 10.41 -5.15 10.44
CA THR A 179 10.88 -3.76 10.32
C THR A 179 12.37 -3.65 10.62
N HIS A 180 12.85 -4.41 11.61
CA HIS A 180 14.24 -4.48 12.01
C HIS A 180 14.55 -5.79 12.75
N HIS A 181 15.79 -5.96 13.21
CA HIS A 181 16.32 -7.24 13.72
C HIS A 181 16.19 -7.48 15.23
N HIS A 182 15.64 -6.55 16.02
CA HIS A 182 15.53 -6.80 17.46
C HIS A 182 14.61 -7.98 17.77
N CYS A 183 14.95 -8.73 18.83
CA CYS A 183 14.34 -10.01 19.12
C CYS A 183 12.86 -9.91 19.46
N ASP A 184 12.41 -8.79 20.01
CA ASP A 184 11.01 -8.50 20.28
C ASP A 184 10.20 -8.11 19.02
N HIS A 185 10.84 -8.08 17.85
CA HIS A 185 10.16 -7.96 16.54
C HIS A 185 10.32 -9.22 15.67
N THR A 186 11.31 -10.05 15.96
CA THR A 186 11.66 -11.22 15.14
C THR A 186 11.55 -12.56 15.86
N GLY A 187 11.25 -12.57 17.16
CA GLY A 187 11.33 -13.77 18.00
C GLY A 187 10.41 -14.90 17.57
N GLY A 188 9.28 -14.59 16.94
CA GLY A 188 8.34 -15.57 16.39
C GLY A 188 8.70 -16.09 15.00
N ASN A 189 9.71 -15.53 14.31
CA ASN A 189 9.95 -15.78 12.89
C ASN A 189 10.13 -17.26 12.54
N ILE A 190 11.07 -17.94 13.20
CA ILE A 190 11.46 -19.31 12.84
C ILE A 190 10.29 -20.28 13.05
N GLU A 191 9.62 -20.20 14.20
CA GLU A 191 8.49 -21.08 14.50
C GLU A 191 7.32 -20.85 13.54
N LEU A 192 6.96 -19.58 13.25
CA LEU A 192 5.89 -19.25 12.31
C LEU A 192 6.23 -19.71 10.89
N LYS A 193 7.49 -19.53 10.46
CA LYS A 193 7.98 -20.00 9.17
C LYS A 193 7.88 -21.51 9.05
N GLU A 194 8.38 -22.25 10.03
CA GLU A 194 8.35 -23.73 10.05
C GLU A 194 6.92 -24.27 10.08
N ARG A 195 6.03 -23.63 10.86
CA ARG A 195 4.65 -24.07 11.03
C ARG A 195 3.78 -23.85 9.80
N TYR A 196 3.93 -22.70 9.14
CA TYR A 196 3.01 -22.27 8.07
C TYR A 196 3.65 -22.29 6.67
N GLY A 197 4.96 -22.50 6.56
CA GLY A 197 5.69 -22.34 5.31
C GLY A 197 5.78 -20.89 4.83
N ALA A 198 5.57 -19.94 5.74
CA ALA A 198 5.54 -18.50 5.44
C ALA A 198 6.91 -18.01 4.92
N LYS A 199 6.91 -16.94 4.12
CA LYS A 199 8.12 -16.26 3.67
C LYS A 199 8.44 -15.07 4.55
N VAL A 200 9.66 -15.03 5.06
CA VAL A 200 10.14 -13.92 5.89
C VAL A 200 10.73 -12.84 4.98
N ILE A 201 10.29 -11.61 5.21
CA ILE A 201 10.62 -10.42 4.45
C ILE A 201 11.25 -9.42 5.41
N GLY A 202 12.36 -8.84 5.02
CA GLY A 202 13.06 -7.86 5.85
C GLY A 202 14.08 -7.06 5.08
N SER A 203 14.82 -6.23 5.79
CA SER A 203 15.88 -5.41 5.22
C SER A 203 17.04 -6.25 4.73
N GLY A 204 17.55 -5.93 3.53
CA GLY A 204 18.76 -6.54 3.00
C GLY A 204 20.03 -6.18 3.76
N ILE A 205 20.04 -5.05 4.48
CA ILE A 205 21.13 -4.68 5.40
C ILE A 205 21.16 -5.67 6.58
N ASP A 206 19.99 -6.06 7.07
CA ASP A 206 19.82 -6.97 8.21
C ASP A 206 19.64 -8.43 7.78
N LYS A 207 20.05 -8.81 6.57
CA LYS A 207 19.82 -10.17 6.05
C LYS A 207 20.38 -11.26 6.97
N GLU A 208 21.55 -11.04 7.55
CA GLU A 208 22.17 -12.00 8.47
C GLU A 208 21.67 -11.85 9.93
N ARG A 209 20.91 -10.79 10.22
CA ARG A 209 20.39 -10.47 11.56
C ARG A 209 18.91 -10.82 11.74
N ILE A 210 18.12 -10.85 10.66
CA ILE A 210 16.71 -11.24 10.66
C ILE A 210 16.60 -12.77 10.51
N PRO A 211 16.15 -13.49 11.56
CA PRO A 211 16.05 -14.94 11.53
C PRO A 211 15.13 -15.43 10.42
N GLY A 212 15.67 -16.26 9.53
CA GLY A 212 14.90 -16.97 8.52
C GLY A 212 14.50 -16.15 7.30
N ILE A 213 15.09 -14.97 7.07
CA ILE A 213 14.77 -14.12 5.91
C ILE A 213 14.83 -14.88 4.57
N ASP A 214 13.78 -14.75 3.76
CA ASP A 214 13.69 -15.29 2.40
C ASP A 214 13.80 -14.19 1.35
N ILE A 215 13.22 -13.02 1.64
CA ILE A 215 13.13 -11.87 0.73
C ILE A 215 13.78 -10.67 1.40
N ALA A 216 14.90 -10.22 0.84
CA ALA A 216 15.63 -9.05 1.28
C ALA A 216 15.26 -7.84 0.41
N LEU A 217 14.79 -6.77 1.06
CA LEU A 217 14.36 -5.53 0.42
C LEU A 217 15.27 -4.36 0.83
N LYS A 218 15.34 -3.31 0.01
CA LYS A 218 16.09 -2.08 0.29
C LYS A 218 15.21 -0.82 0.16
N ASP A 219 15.74 0.30 0.62
CA ASP A 219 15.11 1.62 0.45
C ASP A 219 14.73 1.86 -1.03
N GLY A 220 13.48 2.29 -1.24
CA GLY A 220 12.93 2.58 -2.57
C GLY A 220 12.41 1.37 -3.34
N ASP A 221 12.57 0.15 -2.83
CA ASP A 221 11.96 -1.03 -3.46
C ASP A 221 10.42 -0.97 -3.38
N ARG A 222 9.80 -1.65 -4.36
CA ARG A 222 8.37 -1.96 -4.35
C ARG A 222 8.19 -3.46 -4.25
N TRP A 223 7.34 -3.88 -3.33
CA TRP A 223 6.94 -5.26 -3.17
C TRP A 223 5.42 -5.39 -3.32
N MET A 224 4.93 -6.59 -3.63
CA MET A 224 3.50 -6.85 -3.84
C MET A 224 2.97 -7.77 -2.74
N PHE A 225 2.04 -7.28 -1.93
CA PHE A 225 1.26 -8.08 -0.99
C PHE A 225 -0.11 -8.35 -1.61
N ALA A 226 -0.38 -9.56 -2.10
CA ALA A 226 -1.69 -9.91 -2.67
C ALA A 226 -2.22 -8.96 -3.78
N GLY A 227 -1.32 -8.30 -4.53
CA GLY A 227 -1.67 -7.30 -5.54
C GLY A 227 -1.64 -5.85 -5.04
N HIS A 228 -1.48 -5.62 -3.74
CA HIS A 228 -1.26 -4.31 -3.13
C HIS A 228 0.21 -3.92 -3.22
N GLU A 229 0.50 -2.74 -3.78
CA GLU A 229 1.86 -2.20 -3.75
C GLU A 229 2.27 -1.89 -2.29
N VAL A 230 3.50 -2.27 -1.94
CA VAL A 230 4.15 -1.97 -0.66
C VAL A 230 5.45 -1.24 -0.95
N TYR A 231 5.58 -0.02 -0.46
CA TYR A 231 6.75 0.83 -0.67
C TYR A 231 7.66 0.68 0.54
N ILE A 232 8.93 0.36 0.27
CA ILE A 232 9.92 0.13 1.32
C ILE A 232 10.68 1.42 1.56
N LEU A 233 10.57 1.94 2.78
CA LEU A 233 11.28 3.14 3.20
C LEU A 233 12.40 2.71 4.13
N GLY A 234 13.65 2.88 3.72
CA GLY A 234 14.81 2.74 4.60
C GLY A 234 14.82 3.89 5.61
N THR A 235 14.79 3.53 6.88
CA THR A 235 14.65 4.46 8.01
C THR A 235 15.71 4.24 9.09
N PRO A 236 17.01 4.33 8.76
CA PRO A 236 18.07 4.19 9.75
C PRO A 236 17.92 5.20 10.88
N GLY A 237 18.32 4.79 12.08
CA GLY A 237 18.28 5.62 13.28
C GLY A 237 18.17 4.76 14.54
N HIS A 238 17.06 4.02 14.68
CA HIS A 238 16.93 3.05 15.77
C HIS A 238 17.96 1.92 15.61
N THR A 239 17.94 1.30 14.44
CA THR A 239 18.95 0.37 13.93
C THR A 239 19.38 0.82 12.53
N ASP A 240 20.55 0.38 12.07
CA ASP A 240 21.09 0.77 10.76
C ASP A 240 20.28 0.17 9.60
N GLY A 241 19.72 -1.01 9.82
CA GLY A 241 18.96 -1.77 8.83
C GLY A 241 17.46 -1.51 8.83
N HIS A 242 16.94 -0.63 9.68
CA HIS A 242 15.49 -0.45 9.86
C HIS A 242 14.79 -0.05 8.56
N ILE A 243 13.66 -0.68 8.27
CA ILE A 243 12.76 -0.36 7.17
C ILE A 243 11.31 -0.19 7.66
N CYS A 244 10.57 0.69 6.99
CA CYS A 244 9.12 0.82 7.15
C CYS A 244 8.40 0.27 5.91
N PHE A 245 7.23 -0.32 6.12
CA PHE A 245 6.36 -0.83 5.05
C PHE A 245 5.19 0.12 4.85
N TYR A 246 5.16 0.85 3.74
CA TYR A 246 4.06 1.75 3.40
C TYR A 246 3.13 1.12 2.37
N PHE A 247 1.84 1.03 2.72
CA PHE A 247 0.76 0.54 1.87
C PHE A 247 -0.08 1.72 1.40
N PRO A 248 0.24 2.37 0.26
CA PRO A 248 -0.47 3.56 -0.22
C PRO A 248 -1.97 3.32 -0.43
N GLY A 249 -2.37 2.18 -0.99
CA GLY A 249 -3.79 1.85 -1.23
C GLY A 249 -4.62 1.74 0.06
N SER A 250 -4.00 1.37 1.18
CA SER A 250 -4.65 1.32 2.50
C SER A 250 -4.39 2.57 3.34
N GLY A 251 -3.61 3.53 2.84
CA GLY A 251 -3.19 4.70 3.62
C GLY A 251 -2.53 4.33 4.95
N ALA A 252 -1.73 3.25 4.99
CA ALA A 252 -1.17 2.69 6.21
C ALA A 252 0.35 2.54 6.13
N ILE A 253 1.07 2.85 7.21
CA ILE A 253 2.51 2.60 7.35
C ILE A 253 2.82 1.84 8.63
N PHE A 254 3.64 0.80 8.49
CA PHE A 254 4.23 0.06 9.60
C PHE A 254 5.63 0.59 9.86
N THR A 255 5.79 1.21 11.03
CA THR A 255 6.95 2.06 11.34
C THR A 255 7.96 1.43 12.29
N GLY A 256 7.65 0.24 12.80
CA GLY A 256 8.46 -0.44 13.81
C GLY A 256 8.82 0.52 14.92
N ASP A 257 10.12 0.68 15.13
CA ASP A 257 10.68 1.49 16.21
C ASP A 257 11.28 2.80 15.71
N THR A 258 11.03 3.18 14.46
CA THR A 258 11.43 4.49 13.95
C THR A 258 10.54 5.60 14.52
N LEU A 259 9.22 5.49 14.31
CA LEU A 259 8.23 6.48 14.74
C LEU A 259 7.21 5.80 15.65
N PHE A 260 7.02 6.35 16.84
CA PHE A 260 5.92 5.98 17.72
C PHE A 260 4.93 7.13 17.78
N SER A 261 3.74 6.87 18.32
CA SER A 261 2.90 7.99 18.69
C SER A 261 3.56 8.82 19.80
N LEU A 262 3.72 10.11 19.53
CA LEU A 262 4.34 11.12 20.40
C LEU A 262 5.83 10.90 20.72
N SER A 263 6.53 9.99 20.04
CA SER A 263 8.00 9.91 20.11
C SER A 263 8.65 9.33 18.85
N CYS A 264 9.97 9.18 18.87
CA CYS A 264 10.70 8.28 17.96
C CYS A 264 11.45 7.20 18.77
N GLY A 265 12.07 6.26 18.08
CA GLY A 265 12.98 5.27 18.66
C GLY A 265 14.15 5.88 19.42
N LYS A 266 14.72 5.10 20.33
CA LYS A 266 16.07 5.36 20.83
C LYS A 266 17.09 5.09 19.73
N LEU A 267 18.20 5.82 19.72
CA LEU A 267 19.25 5.69 18.73
C LEU A 267 20.29 4.67 19.23
N PHE A 268 20.05 3.37 18.97
CA PHE A 268 20.98 2.32 19.41
C PHE A 268 22.17 2.17 18.45
N GLU A 269 21.91 2.24 17.14
CA GLU A 269 22.95 2.08 16.11
C GLU A 269 23.18 3.37 15.31
N GLY A 270 22.09 4.08 14.96
CA GLY A 270 22.16 5.24 14.08
C GLY A 270 22.37 6.58 14.78
N THR A 271 22.41 7.65 13.99
CA THR A 271 22.65 9.02 14.45
C THR A 271 21.39 9.90 14.47
N PRO A 272 21.40 11.05 15.17
CA PRO A 272 20.31 12.02 15.10
C PRO A 272 20.03 12.53 13.68
N GLU A 273 21.07 12.68 12.85
CA GLU A 273 20.96 13.08 11.45
C GLU A 273 20.20 12.03 10.63
N GLU A 274 20.53 10.75 10.82
CA GLU A 274 19.85 9.64 10.16
C GLU A 274 18.39 9.56 10.58
N MET A 275 18.11 9.60 11.88
CA MET A 275 16.74 9.63 12.39
C MET A 275 15.95 10.85 11.86
N ALA A 276 16.57 12.04 11.80
CA ALA A 276 15.92 13.23 11.25
C ALA A 276 15.55 13.04 9.77
N VAL A 277 16.43 12.43 8.97
CA VAL A 277 16.14 12.10 7.56
C VAL A 277 15.02 11.06 7.47
N SER A 278 15.06 10.01 8.29
CA SER A 278 14.06 8.94 8.35
C SER A 278 12.67 9.48 8.70
N LEU A 279 12.57 10.32 9.73
CA LEU A 279 11.32 10.97 10.10
C LEU A 279 10.82 11.92 9.01
N LYS A 280 11.71 12.66 8.33
CA LYS A 280 11.33 13.49 7.17
C LYS A 280 10.75 12.68 6.02
N LYS A 281 11.29 11.48 5.73
CA LYS A 281 10.70 10.57 4.74
C LYS A 281 9.27 10.21 5.13
N ILE A 282 9.04 9.80 6.38
CA ILE A 282 7.69 9.44 6.87
C ILE A 282 6.75 10.67 6.84
N MET A 283 7.23 11.84 7.25
CA MET A 283 6.46 13.10 7.23
C MET A 283 6.05 13.55 5.82
N SER A 284 6.73 13.08 4.77
CA SER A 284 6.39 13.41 3.38
C SER A 284 5.17 12.66 2.84
N LEU A 285 4.69 11.64 3.57
CA LEU A 285 3.48 10.89 3.23
C LEU A 285 2.20 11.72 3.47
N PRO A 286 1.03 11.31 2.92
CA PRO A 286 -0.25 11.96 3.15
C PRO A 286 -0.59 12.06 4.64
N ASP A 287 -1.23 13.16 5.04
CA ASP A 287 -1.57 13.47 6.44
C ASP A 287 -2.54 12.44 7.05
N GLU A 288 -3.37 11.82 6.22
CA GLU A 288 -4.34 10.79 6.56
C GLU A 288 -3.69 9.41 6.81
N THR A 289 -2.39 9.26 6.56
CA THR A 289 -1.69 7.99 6.72
C THR A 289 -1.78 7.50 8.18
N SER A 290 -2.32 6.30 8.35
CA SER A 290 -2.38 5.61 9.64
C SER A 290 -1.02 5.03 10.00
N ILE A 291 -0.57 5.29 11.22
CA ILE A 291 0.74 4.86 11.73
C ILE A 291 0.55 3.68 12.69
N TYR A 292 1.12 2.55 12.31
CA TYR A 292 1.21 1.34 13.11
C TYR A 292 2.66 1.18 13.58
N CYS A 293 2.90 1.29 14.89
CA CYS A 293 4.23 1.35 15.47
C CYS A 293 4.48 0.18 16.44
N GLY A 294 5.74 -0.17 16.67
CA GLY A 294 6.13 -1.40 17.38
C GLY A 294 5.60 -1.54 18.81
N HIS A 295 5.36 -0.41 19.51
CA HIS A 295 5.08 -0.41 20.94
C HIS A 295 3.97 0.54 21.40
N GLU A 296 3.31 0.17 22.50
CA GLU A 296 2.33 0.95 23.25
C GLU A 296 2.99 1.95 24.21
N TYR A 297 3.80 2.87 23.68
CA TYR A 297 4.51 3.90 24.48
C TYR A 297 3.76 5.22 24.62
N THR A 298 2.60 5.37 23.97
CA THR A 298 1.91 6.66 23.82
C THR A 298 1.59 7.35 25.15
N SER A 299 1.33 6.60 26.22
CA SER A 299 1.05 7.17 27.54
C SER A 299 2.27 7.77 28.23
N SER A 300 3.45 7.15 28.12
CA SER A 300 4.70 7.75 28.64
C SER A 300 5.17 8.87 27.73
N ASN A 301 5.05 8.67 26.41
CA ASN A 301 5.41 9.68 25.41
C ASN A 301 4.58 10.96 25.57
N SER A 302 3.29 10.88 25.87
CA SER A 302 2.45 12.07 26.09
C SER A 302 2.87 12.88 27.31
N LYS A 303 3.34 12.23 28.37
CA LYS A 303 3.86 12.92 29.57
C LYS A 303 5.12 13.73 29.23
N PHE A 304 6.04 13.15 28.47
CA PHE A 304 7.23 13.87 28.01
C PHE A 304 6.85 15.00 27.03
N ALA A 305 5.98 14.73 26.05
CA ALA A 305 5.54 15.75 25.11
C ALA A 305 4.91 16.96 25.84
N LEU A 306 4.08 16.71 26.85
CA LEU A 306 3.46 17.77 27.67
C LEU A 306 4.46 18.51 28.56
N SER A 307 5.59 17.89 28.95
CA SER A 307 6.61 18.59 29.73
C SER A 307 7.42 19.59 28.88
N VAL A 308 7.50 19.36 27.56
CA VAL A 308 8.26 20.23 26.64
C VAL A 308 7.39 21.18 25.81
N GLU A 309 6.11 20.87 25.60
CA GLU A 309 5.16 21.70 24.84
C GLU A 309 3.80 21.83 25.57
N PRO A 310 3.77 22.33 26.81
CA PRO A 310 2.57 22.31 27.67
C PRO A 310 1.39 23.13 27.12
N ASN A 311 1.63 24.16 26.30
CA ASN A 311 0.56 25.02 25.77
C ASN A 311 -0.05 24.50 24.44
N ASN A 312 0.43 23.37 23.92
CA ASN A 312 -0.13 22.78 22.70
C ASN A 312 -1.50 22.13 22.97
N VAL A 313 -2.58 22.82 22.60
CA VAL A 313 -3.98 22.39 22.79
C VAL A 313 -4.30 21.05 22.09
N ALA A 314 -3.71 20.81 20.92
CA ALA A 314 -3.89 19.53 20.22
C ALA A 314 -3.26 18.38 21.01
N LEU A 315 -2.05 18.59 21.54
CA LEU A 315 -1.36 17.63 22.38
C LEU A 315 -2.10 17.38 23.71
N GLN A 316 -2.61 18.42 24.38
CA GLN A 316 -3.43 18.27 25.60
C GLN A 316 -4.67 17.40 25.35
N SER A 317 -5.38 17.68 24.26
CA SER A 317 -6.56 16.92 23.86
C SER A 317 -6.19 15.47 23.53
N TYR A 318 -5.08 15.26 22.83
CA TYR A 318 -4.63 13.92 22.47
C TYR A 318 -4.16 13.12 23.68
N ALA A 319 -3.38 13.72 24.59
CA ALA A 319 -2.95 13.09 25.84
C ALA A 319 -4.15 12.68 26.72
N SER A 320 -5.20 13.50 26.75
CA SER A 320 -6.46 13.17 27.45
C SER A 320 -7.18 11.98 26.83
N ARG A 321 -7.23 11.90 25.49
CA ARG A 321 -7.76 10.73 24.76
C ARG A 321 -6.94 9.48 25.05
N VAL A 322 -5.62 9.58 25.02
CA VAL A 322 -4.69 8.49 25.35
C VAL A 322 -4.95 7.98 26.76
N ALA A 323 -5.06 8.85 27.76
CA ALA A 323 -5.39 8.47 29.13
C ALA A 323 -6.74 7.73 29.21
N SER A 324 -7.77 8.20 28.49
CA SER A 324 -9.08 7.54 28.44
C SER A 324 -9.02 6.13 27.85
N LEU A 325 -8.26 5.94 26.76
CA LEU A 325 -8.07 4.63 26.13
C LEU A 325 -7.31 3.67 27.05
N ARG A 326 -6.19 4.12 27.62
CA ARG A 326 -5.36 3.28 28.50
C ARG A 326 -6.05 2.91 29.81
N ASN A 327 -6.87 3.80 30.38
CA ASN A 327 -7.70 3.47 31.54
C ASN A 327 -8.74 2.38 31.25
N LYS A 328 -9.09 2.15 29.98
CA LYS A 328 -9.97 1.08 29.53
C LYS A 328 -9.22 -0.16 29.03
N GLY A 329 -7.88 -0.16 29.11
CA GLY A 329 -7.05 -1.23 28.56
C GLY A 329 -7.05 -1.31 27.03
N LEU A 330 -7.44 -0.23 26.33
CA LEU A 330 -7.51 -0.19 24.87
C LEU A 330 -6.19 0.31 24.25
N PRO A 331 -5.84 -0.16 23.04
CA PRO A 331 -4.68 0.33 22.30
C PRO A 331 -4.83 1.82 21.95
N THR A 332 -3.69 2.48 21.74
CA THR A 332 -3.64 3.87 21.23
C THR A 332 -3.20 3.96 19.77
N THR A 333 -2.83 2.82 19.18
CA THR A 333 -2.56 2.64 17.76
C THR A 333 -3.84 2.23 17.00
N PRO A 334 -3.91 2.50 15.69
CA PRO A 334 -3.02 3.40 14.96
C PRO A 334 -3.27 4.87 15.35
N SER A 335 -2.23 5.70 15.23
CA SER A 335 -2.40 7.16 15.15
C SER A 335 -2.44 7.60 13.68
N THR A 336 -2.49 8.91 13.42
CA THR A 336 -2.39 9.45 12.04
C THR A 336 -1.23 10.41 11.91
N LEU A 337 -0.63 10.48 10.73
CA LEU A 337 0.51 11.36 10.48
C LEU A 337 0.18 12.83 10.75
N LYS A 338 -1.04 13.28 10.43
CA LYS A 338 -1.55 14.60 10.77
C LYS A 338 -1.48 14.89 12.27
N LEU A 339 -1.87 13.92 13.10
CA LEU A 339 -1.86 14.04 14.55
C LEU A 339 -0.44 14.04 15.09
N GLU A 340 0.44 13.21 14.53
CA GLU A 340 1.85 13.20 14.91
C GLU A 340 2.55 14.52 14.55
N LYS A 341 2.31 15.09 13.35
CA LYS A 341 2.86 16.40 12.97
C LYS A 341 2.41 17.53 13.92
N SER A 342 1.21 17.43 14.49
CA SER A 342 0.68 18.46 15.40
C SER A 342 1.07 18.25 16.86
N CYS A 343 1.45 17.04 17.29
CA CYS A 343 1.65 16.71 18.71
C CYS A 343 3.02 16.10 19.06
N ASN A 344 3.71 15.46 18.11
CA ASN A 344 4.92 14.70 18.40
C ASN A 344 6.15 15.62 18.44
N PRO A 345 6.87 15.73 19.57
CA PRO A 345 7.99 16.66 19.70
C PRO A 345 9.12 16.38 18.70
N PHE A 346 9.27 15.14 18.24
CA PHE A 346 10.31 14.75 17.27
C PHE A 346 9.94 15.10 15.82
N LEU A 347 8.67 15.38 15.54
CA LEU A 347 8.22 15.93 14.24
C LEU A 347 8.05 17.46 14.28
N ARG A 348 8.30 18.05 15.45
CA ARG A 348 8.10 19.47 15.76
C ARG A 348 9.38 20.14 16.26
N VAL A 349 10.54 19.69 15.77
CA VAL A 349 11.87 20.17 16.20
C VAL A 349 12.10 21.67 15.96
N SER A 350 11.27 22.31 15.14
CA SER A 350 11.25 23.76 14.89
C SER A 350 10.29 24.54 15.79
N SER A 351 9.52 23.87 16.67
CA SER A 351 8.61 24.54 17.61
C SER A 351 9.40 25.44 18.56
N ALA A 352 9.03 26.72 18.60
CA ALA A 352 9.64 27.70 19.49
C ALA A 352 9.47 27.32 20.96
N GLU A 353 8.31 26.77 21.34
CA GLU A 353 8.02 26.34 22.70
C GLU A 353 8.90 25.16 23.12
N ILE A 354 9.02 24.12 22.27
CA ILE A 354 9.91 22.97 22.54
C ILE A 354 11.36 23.44 22.67
N ARG A 355 11.81 24.30 21.74
CA ARG A 355 13.18 24.83 21.78
C ARG A 355 13.44 25.64 23.03
N GLN A 356 12.49 26.47 23.46
CA GLN A 356 12.59 27.23 24.70
C GLN A 356 12.62 26.31 25.93
N SER A 357 11.71 25.35 26.04
CA SER A 357 11.61 24.41 27.17
C SER A 357 12.89 23.61 27.40
N LEU A 358 13.61 23.29 26.31
CA LEU A 358 14.83 22.48 26.34
C LEU A 358 16.12 23.30 26.15
N ASN A 359 16.04 24.64 26.16
CA ASN A 359 17.17 25.54 25.91
C ASN A 359 17.93 25.22 24.61
N ILE A 360 17.22 24.81 23.56
CA ILE A 360 17.78 24.52 22.24
C ILE A 360 18.03 25.86 21.52
N PRO A 361 19.27 26.15 21.08
CA PRO A 361 19.57 27.40 20.36
C PRO A 361 18.73 27.56 19.10
N GLU A 362 18.32 28.80 18.78
CA GLU A 362 17.63 29.08 17.51
C GLU A 362 18.48 28.73 16.29
N THR A 363 19.80 28.81 16.41
CA THR A 363 20.76 28.43 15.37
C THR A 363 20.93 26.93 15.20
N ALA A 364 20.36 26.11 16.09
CA ALA A 364 20.45 24.66 15.98
C ALA A 364 19.64 24.17 14.78
N ASP A 365 20.26 23.33 13.95
CA ASP A 365 19.56 22.64 12.88
C ASP A 365 18.61 21.56 13.42
N ASP A 366 17.82 20.94 12.53
CA ASP A 366 16.84 19.93 12.90
C ASP A 366 17.46 18.71 13.58
N ALA A 367 18.66 18.28 13.17
CA ALA A 367 19.32 17.10 13.72
C ALA A 367 19.85 17.38 15.14
N GLN A 368 20.43 18.56 15.35
CA GLN A 368 20.85 19.04 16.66
C GLN A 368 19.67 19.19 17.62
N ALA A 369 18.56 19.77 17.15
CA ALA A 369 17.34 19.88 17.94
C ALA A 369 16.76 18.49 18.28
N LEU A 370 16.68 17.58 17.31
CA LEU A 370 16.25 16.20 17.52
C LEU A 370 17.11 15.50 18.56
N ARG A 371 18.45 15.63 18.47
CA ARG A 371 19.39 15.05 19.44
C ARG A 371 19.09 15.52 20.87
N LEU A 372 18.89 16.83 21.06
CA LEU A 372 18.62 17.40 22.39
C LEU A 372 17.26 16.97 22.94
N ILE A 373 16.23 16.90 22.09
CA ILE A 373 14.92 16.35 22.46
C ILE A 373 15.03 14.87 22.83
N ARG A 374 15.80 14.09 22.05
CA ARG A 374 16.03 12.67 22.29
C ARG A 374 16.71 12.41 23.62
N GLN A 375 17.79 13.14 23.89
CA GLN A 375 18.53 13.08 25.15
C GLN A 375 17.63 13.46 26.32
N ALA A 376 16.89 14.57 26.23
CA ALA A 376 15.96 14.98 27.28
C ALA A 376 14.89 13.91 27.57
N LYS A 377 14.40 13.20 26.55
CA LYS A 377 13.45 12.10 26.73
C LYS A 377 14.07 10.84 27.31
N ASP A 378 15.35 10.58 27.04
CA ASP A 378 16.04 9.42 27.59
C ASP A 378 16.35 9.59 29.09
N ASP A 379 16.48 10.83 29.55
CA ASP A 379 16.72 11.23 30.95
C ASP A 379 15.43 11.60 31.73
N PHE A 380 14.24 11.47 31.13
CA PHE A 380 12.92 11.77 31.73
C PHE A 380 12.24 10.53 32.31
#